data_AF-A0A6B2V282-F1
#
_entry.id   AF-A0A6B2V282-F1
#
_cell.length_a   1.000
_cell.length_b   1.000
_cell.length_c   1.000
_cell.angle_alpha   90.00
_cell.angle_beta   90.00
_cell.angle_gamma   90.00
#
_symmetry.space_group_name_H-M   'P 1'
#
loop_
_entity.id
_entity.type
_entity.pdbx_description
1 polymer ?
#
loop_
_entity_poly.entity_id
_entity_poly.type
_entity_poly.pdbx_seq_one_letter_code
_entity_poly.pdbx_strand_id
1 'polypeptide(L)' 'LATTRSALEHRAVVVAADPDDHTQALRALARGGAHPALVTGRAGEGTLTMVFSGQGNQRPGMGRELYDTYPA' A
#
# COMPACT_ATOMS: atom_id res chain seq x y z
N LEU A 1 6.76 -10.82 -8.01
CA LEU A 1 5.36 -10.52 -8.42
C LEU A 1 5.28 -9.23 -9.21
N ALA A 2 5.80 -8.11 -8.69
CA ALA A 2 5.69 -6.79 -9.34
C ALA A 2 6.44 -6.66 -10.69
N THR A 3 7.51 -7.41 -10.91
CA THR A 3 8.44 -7.19 -12.05
C THR A 3 8.34 -8.21 -13.17
N THR A 4 7.80 -9.41 -12.91
CA THR A 4 7.85 -10.56 -13.84
C THR A 4 6.49 -11.04 -14.32
N ARG A 5 5.39 -10.54 -13.75
CA ARG A 5 4.02 -10.92 -14.13
C ARG A 5 3.36 -9.75 -14.86
N SER A 6 2.50 -10.07 -15.83
CA SER A 6 1.69 -9.07 -16.53
C SER A 6 0.77 -8.33 -15.56
N ALA A 7 0.62 -7.02 -15.76
CA ALA A 7 -0.18 -6.15 -14.89
C ALA A 7 -1.64 -6.05 -15.39
N LEU A 8 -2.52 -6.93 -14.89
CA LEU A 8 -3.94 -7.01 -15.27
C LEU A 8 -4.80 -5.86 -14.72
N GLU A 9 -6.08 -5.79 -15.12
CA GLU A 9 -7.02 -4.71 -14.72
C GLU A 9 -7.38 -4.75 -13.23
N HIS A 10 -7.73 -5.92 -12.69
CA HIS A 10 -8.06 -6.09 -11.28
C HIS A 10 -6.78 -6.42 -10.51
N ARG A 11 -6.42 -5.57 -9.55
CA ARG A 11 -5.15 -5.65 -8.83
C ARG A 11 -5.38 -5.73 -7.33
N ALA A 12 -4.47 -6.44 -6.68
CA ALA A 12 -4.39 -6.52 -5.22
C ALA A 12 -2.92 -6.43 -4.78
N VAL A 13 -2.68 -5.77 -3.65
CA VAL A 13 -1.37 -5.67 -3.00
C VAL A 13 -1.55 -5.97 -1.51
N VAL A 14 -0.68 -6.82 -0.97
CA VAL A 14 -0.58 -7.08 0.46
C VAL A 14 0.69 -6.41 0.98
N VAL A 15 0.54 -5.44 1.88
CA VAL A 15 1.65 -4.75 2.56
C VAL A 15 1.70 -5.22 4.00
N ALA A 16 2.47 -6.28 4.25
CA ALA A 16 2.59 -6.91 5.56
C ALA A 16 4.07 -7.18 5.87
N ALA A 17 4.49 -6.90 7.10
CA ALA A 17 5.83 -7.22 7.59
C ALA A 17 5.93 -8.65 8.15
N ASP A 18 4.80 -9.23 8.58
CA ASP A 18 4.73 -10.52 9.24
C ASP A 18 4.01 -11.59 8.36
N PRO A 19 4.47 -12.87 8.37
CA PRO A 19 3.86 -13.94 7.59
C PRO A 19 2.40 -14.28 7.93
N ASP A 20 1.98 -14.13 9.19
CA ASP A 20 0.60 -14.42 9.58
C ASP A 20 -0.33 -13.35 9.03
N ASP A 21 0.07 -12.07 9.11
CA ASP A 21 -0.67 -10.94 8.56
C ASP A 21 -0.79 -11.06 7.02
N HIS A 22 0.29 -11.50 6.36
CA HIS A 22 0.29 -11.82 4.93
C HIS A 22 -0.74 -12.90 4.59
N THR A 23 -0.75 -14.01 5.35
CA THR A 23 -1.66 -15.13 5.12
C THR A 23 -3.12 -14.74 5.35
N GLN A 24 -3.39 -13.96 6.40
CA GLN A 24 -4.73 -13.47 6.71
C GLN A 24 -5.26 -12.53 5.63
N ALA A 25 -4.43 -11.60 5.14
CA ALA A 25 -4.78 -10.70 4.04
C ALA A 25 -5.10 -11.46 2.74
N LEU A 26 -4.33 -12.50 2.39
CA LEU A 26 -4.61 -13.33 1.21
C LEU A 26 -5.91 -14.12 1.36
N ARG A 27 -6.21 -14.65 2.55
CA ARG A 27 -7.49 -15.31 2.82
C ARG A 27 -8.66 -14.34 2.74
N ALA A 28 -8.50 -13.10 3.19
CA ALA A 28 -9.50 -12.06 3.03
C ALA A 28 -9.74 -11.76 1.55
N LEU A 29 -8.68 -11.58 0.76
CA LEU A 29 -8.75 -11.36 -0.70
C LEU A 29 -9.49 -12.51 -1.40
N ALA A 30 -9.16 -13.76 -1.09
CA ALA A 30 -9.80 -14.94 -1.69
C ALA A 30 -11.31 -15.02 -1.40
N ARG A 31 -11.77 -14.41 -0.31
CA ARG A 31 -13.20 -14.34 0.07
C ARG A 31 -13.87 -13.02 -0.36
N GLY A 32 -13.16 -12.13 -1.05
CA GLY A 32 -13.65 -10.80 -1.40
C GLY A 32 -13.84 -9.86 -0.19
N GLY A 33 -13.15 -10.14 0.93
CA GLY A 33 -13.19 -9.35 2.15
C GLY A 33 -12.15 -8.23 2.20
N ALA A 34 -12.23 -7.42 3.27
CA ALA A 34 -11.26 -6.37 3.57
C ALA A 34 -10.27 -6.81 4.65
N HIS A 35 -9.08 -6.22 4.63
CA HIS A 35 -8.04 -6.42 5.64
C HIS A 35 -7.13 -5.17 5.70
N PRO A 36 -6.61 -4.75 6.86
CA PRO A 36 -5.77 -3.55 6.97
C PRO A 36 -4.53 -3.56 6.05
N ALA A 37 -3.90 -4.73 5.89
CA ALA A 37 -2.77 -4.92 4.99
C ALA A 37 -3.14 -5.13 3.51
N LEU A 38 -4.43 -5.19 3.16
CA LEU A 38 -4.90 -5.49 1.80
C LEU A 38 -5.41 -4.24 1.10
N VAL A 39 -4.81 -3.93 -0.05
CA VAL A 39 -5.29 -2.91 -0.99
C VAL A 39 -5.79 -3.60 -2.25
N THR A 40 -7.02 -3.31 -2.67
CA THR A 40 -7.58 -3.78 -3.94
C THR A 40 -8.03 -2.61 -4.79
N GLY A 41 -8.05 -2.80 -6.11
CA GLY A 41 -8.51 -1.78 -7.03
C GLY A 41 -8.58 -2.26 -8.47
N ARG A 42 -9.22 -1.46 -9.31
CA ARG A 42 -9.20 -1.60 -10.76
C ARG A 42 -8.25 -0.56 -11.33
N ALA A 43 -7.30 -0.98 -12.14
CA ALA A 43 -6.39 -0.09 -12.83
C ALA A 43 -7.18 0.81 -13.80
N GLY A 44 -6.84 2.09 -13.82
CA GLY A 44 -7.42 3.09 -14.70
C GLY A 44 -6.38 4.15 -15.05
N GLU A 45 -6.67 4.92 -16.09
CA GLU A 45 -5.84 6.06 -16.51
C GLU A 45 -6.33 7.35 -15.85
N GLY A 46 -5.42 8.29 -15.65
CA GLY A 46 -5.75 9.59 -15.07
C GLY A 46 -4.56 10.53 -15.05
N THR A 47 -4.83 11.82 -14.91
CA THR A 47 -3.79 12.85 -14.77
C THR A 47 -3.29 12.86 -13.33
N LEU A 48 -1.96 12.82 -13.15
CA LEU A 48 -1.33 12.96 -11.85
C LEU A 48 -1.43 14.41 -11.36
N THR A 49 -1.94 14.60 -10.15
CA THR A 49 -1.94 15.89 -9.44
C THR A 49 -1.31 15.69 -8.06
N MET A 50 -0.41 16.59 -7.68
CA MET A 50 0.21 16.61 -6.36
C MET A 50 -0.53 17.57 -5.45
N VAL A 51 -0.95 17.10 -4.27
CA VAL A 51 -1.58 17.93 -3.24
C VAL A 51 -0.64 18.02 -2.05
N PHE A 52 -0.28 19.24 -1.67
CA PHE A 52 0.60 19.50 -0.53
C PHE A 52 -0.25 19.86 0.68
N SER A 53 -0.07 19.13 1.78
CA SER A 53 -0.79 19.43 3.03
C SER A 53 -0.35 20.78 3.58
N GLY A 54 -1.32 21.61 3.97
CA GLY A 54 -1.05 22.82 4.75
C GLY A 54 -0.63 22.51 6.19
N GLN A 55 -0.47 23.58 6.98
CA GLN A 55 -0.20 23.47 8.42
C GLN A 55 -1.34 22.71 9.14
N GLY A 56 -0.99 21.85 10.10
CA GLY A 56 -1.93 21.15 10.99
C GLY A 56 -2.00 19.64 10.76
N ASN A 57 -1.41 19.11 9.67
CA ASN A 57 -1.36 17.67 9.39
C ASN A 57 -0.10 16.98 9.92
N GLN A 58 0.88 17.75 10.39
CA GLN A 58 2.10 17.19 10.97
C GLN A 58 1.80 16.45 12.28
N ARG A 59 2.48 15.32 12.49
CA ARG A 59 2.50 14.59 13.77
C ARG A 59 3.92 14.66 14.34
N PRO A 60 4.11 14.73 15.66
CA PRO A 60 5.44 14.62 16.26
C PRO A 60 6.17 13.37 15.74
N GLY A 61 7.40 13.54 15.26
CA GLY A 61 8.23 12.45 14.72
C GLY A 61 7.98 12.05 13.26
N MET A 62 7.04 12.71 12.55
CA MET A 62 6.80 12.46 11.12
C MET A 62 8.11 12.55 10.31
N GLY A 63 8.36 11.57 9.44
CA GLY A 63 9.54 11.50 8.57
C GLY A 63 10.77 10.85 9.22
N ARG A 64 10.87 10.78 10.55
CA ARG A 64 12.04 10.22 11.25
C ARG A 64 12.26 8.73 10.93
N GLU A 65 11.23 7.91 11.08
CA GLU A 65 11.34 6.46 10.81
C GLU A 65 11.72 6.17 9.35
N LEU A 66 11.17 6.95 8.40
CA LEU A 66 11.53 6.82 6.99
C LEU A 66 12.99 7.18 6.74
N TYR A 67 13.49 8.25 7.36
CA TYR A 67 14.90 8.65 7.28
C TYR A 67 15.82 7.57 7.85
N ASP A 68 15.46 7.01 9.01
CA ASP A 68 16.24 5.95 9.67
C ASP A 68 16.25 4.65 8.86
N THR A 69 15.14 4.31 8.18
CA THR A 69 14.98 3.07 7.41
C THR A 69 15.63 3.14 6.02
N TYR A 70 15.57 4.31 5.38
CA TYR A 70 16.03 4.53 4.01
C TYR A 70 17.07 5.66 3.97
N PRO A 71 18.31 5.40 4.44
CA PRO A 71 19.39 6.37 4.36
C PRO A 71 19.84 6.63 2.91
N ALA A 72 20.39 7.82 2.68
CA ALA A 72 20.93 8.25 1.38
C ALA A 72 22.28 7.60 1.03
#